data_AF-A0A418SZC9-F1
#
_entry.id   AF-A0A418SZC9-F1
#
_cell.length_a   1.000
_cell.length_b   1.000
_cell.length_c   1.000
_cell.angle_alpha   90.00
_cell.angle_beta   90.00
_cell.angle_gamma   90.00
#
_symmetry.space_group_name_H-M   'P 1'
#
loop_
_entity.id
_entity.type
_entity.pdbx_description
1 polymer ?
#
loop_
_entity_poly.entity_id
_entity_poly.type
_entity_poly.pdbx_seq_one_letter_code
_entity_poly.pdbx_strand_id
1 'polypeptide(L)'
;MQNIPEHEFQEGERYAACRVCSFSKDKKDGFWENASYLHYALYLGNAYGSNPWGALLDLKELAEQPPVKPTNEDIDVFRSLLGSLARSGPDETPGEFEKRLAAEKTMPKNKYVRRGIMNSLAIAGVIPNLLVQTDFGRWTGYEVMVNQEEKLTNTKGRSDMEMPWAAWSGELGMNGDVAKELSGDLYVQG
;
A
#
# COMPACT_ATOMS: atom_id res chain seq x y z
N MET A 1 -9.21 -3.47 -5.14
CA MET A 1 -10.45 -3.11 -4.43
C MET A 1 -11.38 -4.33 -4.32
N GLN A 2 -10.92 -5.48 -3.82
CA GLN A 2 -11.78 -6.68 -3.76
C GLN A 2 -12.75 -6.72 -2.57
N ASN A 3 -12.52 -5.90 -1.53
CA ASN A 3 -13.27 -5.99 -0.27
C ASN A 3 -14.01 -4.69 0.11
N ILE A 4 -14.04 -3.68 -0.76
CA ILE A 4 -14.85 -2.48 -0.49
C ILE A 4 -16.32 -2.92 -0.49
N PRO A 5 -17.08 -2.69 0.60
CA PRO A 5 -18.48 -3.04 0.62
C PRO A 5 -19.26 -2.19 -0.37
N GLU A 6 -20.33 -2.73 -0.95
CA GLU A 6 -21.29 -1.90 -1.66
C GLU A 6 -21.88 -0.87 -0.68
N HIS A 7 -21.88 0.42 -1.06
CA HIS A 7 -22.33 1.49 -0.19
C HIS A 7 -22.82 2.70 -1.00
N GLU A 8 -23.79 3.44 -0.45
CA GLU A 8 -24.09 4.80 -0.92
C GLU A 8 -23.02 5.78 -0.45
N PHE A 9 -22.87 6.89 -1.19
CA PHE A 9 -21.96 7.96 -0.78
C PHE A 9 -22.29 8.45 0.64
N GLN A 10 -21.29 8.44 1.50
CA GLN A 10 -21.36 8.91 2.88
C GLN A 10 -20.27 9.96 3.10
N GLU A 11 -20.67 11.23 3.27
CA GLU A 11 -19.75 12.34 3.49
C GLU A 11 -18.87 12.08 4.73
N GLY A 12 -17.57 12.35 4.62
CA GLY A 12 -16.67 12.36 5.77
C GLY A 12 -16.88 13.58 6.66
N GLU A 13 -16.61 13.41 7.95
CA GLU A 13 -16.76 14.48 8.95
C GLU A 13 -15.77 15.63 8.70
N ARG A 14 -14.59 15.30 8.18
CA ARG A 14 -13.44 16.23 8.07
C ARG A 14 -12.88 16.37 6.66
N TYR A 15 -13.30 15.51 5.73
CA TYR A 15 -12.77 15.44 4.37
C TYR A 15 -13.92 15.55 3.37
N ALA A 16 -13.74 16.33 2.31
CA ALA A 16 -14.70 16.46 1.20
C ALA A 16 -14.65 15.22 0.26
N ALA A 17 -14.87 14.05 0.86
CA ALA A 17 -14.74 12.74 0.25
C ALA A 17 -15.61 11.73 1.02
N CYS A 18 -15.90 10.59 0.39
CA CYS A 18 -16.65 9.54 1.03
C CYS A 18 -15.83 8.90 2.15
N ARG A 19 -16.39 8.80 3.35
CA ARG A 19 -15.74 8.17 4.51
C ARG A 19 -15.38 6.69 4.31
N VAL A 20 -16.05 6.01 3.38
CA VAL A 20 -15.84 4.58 3.10
C VAL A 20 -14.74 4.37 2.05
N CYS A 21 -14.84 5.04 0.90
CA CYS A 21 -14.03 4.76 -0.29
C CYS A 21 -13.18 5.94 -0.79
N SER A 22 -13.15 7.07 -0.08
CA SER A 22 -12.42 8.30 -0.42
C SER A 22 -12.84 9.01 -1.72
N PHE A 23 -13.87 8.56 -2.42
CA PHE A 23 -14.35 9.25 -3.64
C PHE A 23 -15.15 10.49 -3.30
N SER A 24 -14.98 11.55 -4.09
CA SER A 24 -15.73 12.80 -3.95
C SER A 24 -17.11 12.68 -4.57
N LYS A 25 -18.11 13.32 -3.94
CA LYS A 25 -19.48 13.47 -4.49
C LYS A 25 -19.53 14.39 -5.71
N ASP A 26 -18.61 15.36 -5.78
CA ASP A 26 -18.60 16.41 -6.80
C ASP A 26 -17.80 16.04 -8.05
N LYS A 27 -17.01 14.96 -7.99
CA LYS A 27 -16.47 14.32 -9.18
C LYS A 27 -17.61 13.62 -9.90
N LYS A 28 -18.35 14.37 -10.72
CA LYS A 28 -19.29 13.81 -11.68
C LYS A 28 -18.53 12.83 -12.56
N ASP A 29 -19.00 11.59 -12.58
CA ASP A 29 -18.50 10.54 -13.45
C ASP A 29 -18.32 11.03 -14.90
N GLY A 30 -17.18 10.67 -15.51
CA GLY A 30 -17.06 10.63 -16.97
C GLY A 30 -16.81 11.95 -17.70
N PHE A 31 -16.40 13.04 -17.06
CA PHE A 31 -15.95 14.22 -17.81
C PHE A 31 -14.52 13.99 -18.34
N TRP A 32 -14.44 13.40 -19.55
CA TRP A 32 -13.28 13.29 -20.47
C TRP A 32 -12.32 12.11 -20.35
N GLU A 33 -12.30 11.38 -19.24
CA GLU A 33 -11.33 10.30 -19.03
C GLU A 33 -11.89 8.94 -19.46
N ASN A 34 -11.84 8.65 -20.77
CA ASN A 34 -11.99 7.29 -21.27
C ASN A 34 -10.61 6.62 -21.44
N ALA A 35 -10.60 5.30 -21.66
CA ALA A 35 -9.36 4.54 -21.80
C ALA A 35 -8.41 5.13 -22.85
N SER A 36 -8.93 5.54 -24.02
CA SER A 36 -8.12 6.14 -25.08
C SER A 36 -7.49 7.48 -24.68
N TYR A 37 -8.21 8.32 -23.94
CA TYR A 37 -7.66 9.56 -23.40
C TYR A 37 -6.57 9.28 -22.36
N LEU A 38 -6.81 8.35 -21.45
CA LEU A 38 -5.84 7.95 -20.43
C LEU A 38 -4.57 7.38 -21.07
N HIS A 39 -4.70 6.50 -22.07
CA HIS A 39 -3.56 5.99 -22.85
C HIS A 39 -2.79 7.09 -23.56
N TYR A 40 -3.50 8.02 -24.22
CA TYR A 40 -2.85 9.14 -24.89
C TYR A 40 -2.09 10.03 -23.89
N ALA A 41 -2.68 10.29 -22.73
CA ALA A 41 -2.04 11.08 -21.70
C ALA A 41 -0.82 10.37 -21.09
N LEU A 42 -0.89 9.05 -20.84
CA LEU A 42 0.25 8.22 -20.43
C LEU A 42 1.36 8.22 -21.49
N TYR A 43 1.01 8.11 -22.76
CA TYR A 43 1.96 8.20 -23.89
C TYR A 43 2.69 9.55 -23.92
N LEU A 44 2.00 10.64 -23.58
CA LEU A 44 2.62 11.97 -23.42
C LEU A 44 3.48 12.12 -22.15
N GLY A 45 3.58 11.08 -21.31
CA GLY A 45 4.38 11.07 -20.09
C GLY A 45 3.65 11.57 -18.85
N ASN A 46 2.32 11.71 -18.87
CA ASN A 46 1.55 12.01 -17.66
C ASN A 46 1.47 10.78 -16.74
N ALA A 47 1.24 11.01 -15.45
CA ALA A 47 1.00 9.95 -14.47
C ALA A 47 -0.41 10.08 -13.88
N TYR A 48 -1.18 8.99 -13.87
CA TYR A 48 -2.55 8.94 -13.35
C TYR A 48 -2.69 8.10 -12.07
N GLY A 49 -1.58 7.83 -11.37
CA GLY A 49 -1.57 6.95 -10.20
C GLY A 49 -2.44 7.42 -9.02
N SER A 50 -2.80 8.70 -8.96
CA SER A 50 -3.72 9.27 -7.96
C SER A 50 -5.16 9.41 -8.47
N ASN A 51 -5.45 8.95 -9.68
CA ASN A 51 -6.79 8.97 -10.27
C ASN A 51 -7.42 7.57 -10.22
N PRO A 52 -8.59 7.41 -9.58
CA PRO A 52 -9.31 6.14 -9.54
C PRO A 52 -9.57 5.51 -10.90
N TRP A 53 -9.82 6.31 -11.95
CA TRP A 53 -10.06 5.81 -13.30
C TRP A 53 -8.80 5.29 -13.98
N GLY A 54 -7.67 5.98 -13.79
CA GLY A 54 -6.35 5.51 -14.22
C GLY A 54 -6.00 4.21 -13.52
N ALA A 55 -6.13 4.17 -12.19
CA ALA A 55 -5.90 2.95 -11.42
C ALA A 55 -6.84 1.79 -11.84
N LEU A 56 -8.11 2.06 -12.13
CA LEU A 56 -9.04 1.05 -12.63
C LEU A 56 -8.64 0.52 -14.01
N LEU A 57 -8.20 1.41 -14.91
CA LEU A 57 -7.71 1.01 -16.24
C LEU A 57 -6.48 0.11 -16.10
N ASP A 58 -5.49 0.54 -15.34
CA ASP A 58 -4.26 -0.23 -15.07
C ASP A 58 -4.60 -1.62 -14.49
N LEU A 59 -5.53 -1.69 -13.52
CA LEU A 59 -5.95 -2.95 -12.92
C LEU A 59 -6.68 -3.86 -13.90
N LYS A 60 -7.53 -3.31 -14.78
CA LYS A 60 -8.22 -4.08 -15.83
C LYS A 60 -7.23 -4.68 -16.82
N GLU A 61 -6.28 -3.88 -17.28
CA GLU A 61 -5.26 -4.32 -18.22
C GLU A 61 -4.31 -5.35 -17.59
N LEU A 62 -3.92 -5.13 -16.33
CA LEU A 62 -3.11 -6.09 -15.57
C LEU A 62 -3.84 -7.43 -15.39
N ALA A 63 -5.16 -7.41 -15.18
CA ALA A 63 -5.97 -8.63 -15.06
C ALA A 63 -6.04 -9.44 -16.38
N GLU A 64 -5.82 -8.80 -17.52
CA GLU A 64 -5.73 -9.46 -18.83
C GLU A 64 -4.32 -10.00 -19.13
N GLN A 65 -3.29 -9.56 -18.39
CA GLN A 65 -1.93 -10.08 -18.55
C GLN A 65 -1.80 -11.49 -17.96
N PRO A 66 -0.91 -12.34 -18.53
CA PRO A 66 -0.58 -13.60 -17.92
C PRO A 66 -0.02 -13.38 -16.50
N PRO A 67 -0.35 -14.26 -15.53
CA PRO A 67 0.17 -14.15 -14.17
C PRO A 67 1.70 -14.08 -14.18
N VAL A 68 2.25 -13.04 -13.56
CA VAL A 68 3.68 -12.93 -13.34
C VAL A 68 4.10 -14.04 -12.38
N LYS A 69 4.94 -14.95 -12.84
CA LYS A 69 5.55 -15.97 -11.98
C LYS A 69 6.84 -15.39 -11.39
N PRO A 70 6.96 -15.30 -10.06
CA PRO A 70 8.19 -14.82 -9.45
C PRO A 70 9.34 -15.76 -9.80
N THR A 71 10.50 -15.17 -10.05
CA THR A 71 11.76 -15.89 -10.23
C THR A 71 12.35 -16.28 -8.87
N ASN A 72 13.37 -17.13 -8.87
CA ASN A 72 14.11 -17.43 -7.63
C ASN A 72 14.75 -16.19 -7.01
N GLU A 73 15.20 -15.24 -7.84
CA GLU A 73 15.75 -13.96 -7.38
C GLU A 73 14.68 -13.13 -6.66
N ASP A 74 13.46 -13.06 -7.22
CA ASP A 74 12.34 -12.36 -6.57
C ASP A 74 11.99 -12.97 -5.21
N ILE A 75 11.99 -14.31 -5.13
CA ILE A 75 11.74 -15.05 -3.88
C ILE A 75 12.83 -14.73 -2.85
N ASP A 76 14.10 -14.74 -3.24
CA ASP A 76 15.22 -14.48 -2.33
C ASP A 76 15.25 -13.03 -1.84
N VAL A 77 14.92 -12.07 -2.72
CA VAL A 77 14.72 -10.66 -2.35
C VAL A 77 13.58 -10.52 -1.35
N PHE A 78 12.45 -11.19 -1.60
CA PHE A 78 11.29 -11.14 -0.72
C PHE A 78 11.60 -11.76 0.66
N ARG A 79 12.24 -12.92 0.71
CA ARG A 79 12.70 -13.54 1.97
C ARG A 79 13.66 -12.64 2.73
N SER A 80 14.60 -12.02 2.02
CA SER A 80 15.57 -11.11 2.64
C SER A 80 14.90 -9.87 3.21
N LEU A 81 13.86 -9.36 2.54
CA LEU A 81 13.01 -8.28 3.06
C LEU A 81 12.27 -8.70 4.33
N LEU A 82 11.60 -9.86 4.32
CA LEU A 82 10.92 -10.38 5.51
C LEU A 82 11.89 -10.60 6.68
N GLY A 83 13.05 -11.20 6.42
CA GLY A 83 14.11 -11.35 7.40
C GLY A 83 14.66 -10.02 7.92
N SER A 84 14.65 -8.97 7.10
CA SER A 84 15.06 -7.61 7.51
C SER A 84 14.03 -6.97 8.45
N LEU A 85 12.73 -7.18 8.21
CA LEU A 85 11.64 -6.75 9.10
C LEU A 85 11.63 -7.54 10.42
N ALA A 86 11.86 -8.85 10.37
CA ALA A 86 11.88 -9.70 11.56
C ALA A 86 13.01 -9.36 12.54
N ARG A 87 14.09 -8.72 12.06
CA ARG A 87 15.26 -8.32 12.87
C ARG A 87 15.22 -6.85 13.29
N SER A 88 14.12 -6.14 13.04
CA SER A 88 13.96 -4.76 13.47
C SER A 88 14.09 -4.61 14.98
N GLY A 89 14.80 -3.57 15.41
CA GLY A 89 14.90 -3.22 16.84
C GLY A 89 13.60 -2.58 17.33
N PRO A 90 13.28 -2.65 18.63
CA PRO A 90 11.98 -2.21 19.15
C PRO A 90 11.66 -0.74 18.85
N ASP A 91 12.66 0.14 18.87
CA ASP A 91 12.50 1.57 18.64
C ASP A 91 12.64 1.97 17.16
N GLU A 92 12.84 1.02 16.24
CA GLU A 92 13.05 1.33 14.83
C GLU A 92 11.77 1.90 14.20
N THR A 93 11.89 3.10 13.65
CA THR A 93 10.78 3.76 12.94
C THR A 93 10.73 3.35 11.46
N PRO A 94 9.58 3.52 10.77
CA PRO A 94 9.46 3.24 9.33
C PRO A 94 10.52 3.94 8.48
N GLY A 95 10.85 5.19 8.83
CA GLY A 95 11.85 5.97 8.12
C GLY A 95 13.28 5.49 8.35
N GLU A 96 13.60 4.95 9.52
CA GLU A 96 14.89 4.33 9.81
C GLU A 96 15.02 2.98 9.12
N PHE A 97 13.95 2.19 9.14
CA PHE A 97 13.88 0.93 8.40
C PHE A 97 14.12 1.14 6.91
N GLU A 98 13.46 2.11 6.28
CA GLU A 98 13.68 2.41 4.86
C GLU A 98 15.13 2.81 4.54
N LYS A 99 15.80 3.55 5.45
CA LYS A 99 17.22 3.89 5.31
C LYS A 99 18.10 2.66 5.42
N ARG A 100 17.83 1.78 6.39
CA ARG A 100 18.55 0.53 6.57
C ARG A 100 18.38 -0.39 5.36
N LEU A 101 17.16 -0.57 4.89
CA LEU A 101 16.85 -1.38 3.70
C LEU A 101 17.56 -0.84 2.43
N ALA A 102 17.66 0.48 2.29
CA ALA A 102 18.43 1.10 1.21
C ALA A 102 19.94 0.82 1.32
N ALA A 103 20.48 0.74 2.54
CA ALA A 103 21.88 0.41 2.80
C ALA A 103 22.20 -1.08 2.58
N GLU A 104 21.26 -1.97 2.91
CA GLU A 104 21.36 -3.42 2.69
C GLU A 104 21.37 -3.79 1.20
N LYS A 105 20.84 -2.91 0.33
CA LYS A 105 20.76 -3.09 -1.14
C LYS A 105 19.98 -4.34 -1.57
N THR A 106 19.12 -4.84 -0.70
CA THR A 106 18.29 -6.03 -0.91
C THR A 106 17.15 -5.78 -1.91
N MET A 107 16.71 -4.53 -2.06
CA MET A 107 15.52 -4.14 -2.83
C MET A 107 15.87 -3.14 -3.95
N PRO A 108 14.96 -2.93 -4.93
CA PRO A 108 15.15 -1.94 -5.98
C PRO A 108 15.57 -0.57 -5.42
N LYS A 109 16.48 0.12 -6.12
CA LYS A 109 17.03 1.42 -5.67
C LYS A 109 15.98 2.54 -5.59
N ASN A 110 14.84 2.39 -6.26
CA ASN A 110 13.78 3.37 -6.29
C ASN A 110 13.01 3.44 -4.95
N LYS A 111 13.07 4.60 -4.28
CA LYS A 111 12.36 4.89 -3.02
C LYS A 111 10.86 4.62 -3.13
N TYR A 112 10.23 5.04 -4.21
CA TYR A 112 8.77 4.95 -4.38
C TYR A 112 8.31 3.52 -4.55
N VAL A 113 9.10 2.70 -5.26
CA VAL A 113 8.82 1.26 -5.40
C VAL A 113 8.93 0.56 -4.05
N ARG A 114 10.00 0.81 -3.28
CA ARG A 114 10.15 0.22 -1.95
C ARG A 114 8.98 0.58 -1.04
N ARG A 115 8.58 1.85 -1.04
CA ARG A 115 7.46 2.34 -0.24
C ARG A 115 6.12 1.75 -0.68
N GLY A 116 5.90 1.61 -1.99
CA GLY A 116 4.74 0.90 -2.52
C GLY A 116 4.66 -0.54 -2.03
N ILE A 117 5.79 -1.26 -2.00
CA ILE A 117 5.86 -2.63 -1.45
C ILE A 117 5.55 -2.63 0.05
N MET A 118 6.11 -1.70 0.83
CA MET A 118 5.85 -1.61 2.27
C MET A 118 4.37 -1.31 2.55
N ASN A 119 3.77 -0.39 1.81
CA ASN A 119 2.35 -0.09 1.90
C ASN A 119 1.49 -1.31 1.55
N SER A 120 1.82 -2.05 0.49
CA SER A 120 1.08 -3.26 0.12
C SER A 120 1.14 -4.32 1.22
N LEU A 121 2.31 -4.56 1.82
CA LEU A 121 2.46 -5.50 2.93
C LEU A 121 1.73 -5.04 4.20
N ALA A 122 1.72 -3.74 4.47
CA ALA A 122 0.97 -3.17 5.58
C ALA A 122 -0.54 -3.26 5.36
N ILE A 123 -1.04 -3.01 4.15
CA ILE A 123 -2.46 -3.21 3.80
C ILE A 123 -2.86 -4.67 3.95
N ALA A 124 -2.00 -5.60 3.54
CA ALA A 124 -2.25 -7.03 3.61
C ALA A 124 -2.17 -7.61 5.03
N GLY A 125 -1.65 -6.85 6.00
CA GLY A 125 -1.50 -7.27 7.40
C GLY A 125 -0.19 -8.01 7.71
N VAL A 126 0.72 -8.15 6.74
CA VAL A 126 2.06 -8.70 6.97
C VAL A 126 2.89 -7.77 7.85
N ILE A 127 2.77 -6.47 7.58
CA ILE A 127 3.34 -5.43 8.43
C ILE A 127 2.21 -4.93 9.34
N PRO A 128 2.24 -5.28 10.64
CA PRO A 128 1.23 -4.83 11.59
C PRO A 128 1.28 -3.31 11.79
N ASN A 129 0.17 -2.75 12.24
CA ASN A 129 -0.01 -1.31 12.42
C ASN A 129 -0.55 -1.04 13.84
N LEU A 130 0.05 -0.08 14.54
CA LEU A 130 -0.26 0.23 15.94
C LEU A 130 -1.69 0.78 16.15
N LEU A 131 -2.28 1.37 15.11
CA LEU A 131 -3.51 2.17 15.22
C LEU A 131 -4.70 1.55 14.49
N VAL A 132 -4.45 0.74 13.47
CA VAL A 132 -5.47 0.13 12.62
C VAL A 132 -5.08 -1.31 12.34
N GLN A 133 -5.96 -2.24 12.65
CA GLN A 133 -5.78 -3.62 12.19
C GLN A 133 -6.09 -3.69 10.69
N THR A 134 -5.07 -4.01 9.91
CA THR A 134 -5.17 -4.28 8.47
C THR A 134 -5.16 -5.79 8.23
N ASP A 135 -5.89 -6.22 7.20
CA ASP A 135 -6.02 -7.62 6.83
C ASP A 135 -6.38 -7.69 5.34
N PHE A 136 -5.80 -8.66 4.63
CA PHE A 136 -6.03 -8.82 3.20
C PHE A 136 -7.51 -9.04 2.85
N GLY A 137 -8.26 -9.73 3.71
CA GLY A 137 -9.69 -10.04 3.52
C GLY A 137 -10.66 -8.96 4.00
N ARG A 138 -10.17 -7.88 4.64
CA ARG A 138 -11.02 -6.87 5.27
C ARG A 138 -10.77 -5.47 4.74
N TRP A 139 -11.85 -4.76 4.43
CA TRP A 139 -11.77 -3.33 4.14
C TRP A 139 -11.77 -2.48 5.41
N THR A 140 -10.84 -1.53 5.47
CA THR A 140 -10.86 -0.43 6.43
C THR A 140 -11.31 0.83 5.71
N GLY A 141 -12.34 1.49 6.24
CA GLY A 141 -12.85 2.73 5.65
C GLY A 141 -11.79 3.83 5.62
N TYR A 142 -11.82 4.64 4.55
CA TYR A 142 -10.89 5.74 4.35
C TYR A 142 -10.77 6.66 5.58
N GLU A 143 -11.90 7.13 6.11
CA GLU A 143 -11.94 8.05 7.25
C GLU A 143 -11.31 7.46 8.51
N VAL A 144 -11.50 6.16 8.75
CA VAL A 144 -10.86 5.47 9.88
C VAL A 144 -9.34 5.54 9.74
N MET A 145 -8.82 5.29 8.53
CA MET A 145 -7.39 5.25 8.26
C MET A 145 -6.74 6.64 8.40
N VAL A 146 -7.33 7.67 7.79
CA VAL A 146 -6.78 9.05 7.87
C VAL A 146 -6.95 9.68 9.25
N ASN A 147 -8.02 9.37 9.98
CA ASN A 147 -8.19 9.85 11.36
C ASN A 147 -7.13 9.27 12.31
N GLN A 148 -6.65 8.04 12.05
CA GLN A 148 -5.54 7.49 12.83
C GLN A 148 -4.21 8.16 12.48
N GLU A 149 -4.02 8.58 11.23
CA GLU A 149 -2.78 9.23 10.78
C GLU A 149 -2.45 10.49 11.60
N GLU A 150 -3.46 11.23 12.06
CA GLU A 150 -3.25 12.43 12.88
C GLU A 150 -2.63 12.16 14.25
N LYS A 151 -2.80 10.94 14.76
CA LYS A 151 -2.20 10.50 16.03
C LYS A 151 -0.72 10.24 15.89
N LEU A 152 -0.24 10.06 14.66
CA LEU A 152 1.16 9.83 14.38
C LEU A 152 1.96 11.13 14.44
N THR A 153 3.13 11.06 15.04
CA THR A 153 4.06 12.20 15.14
C THR A 153 4.98 12.29 13.93
N ASN A 154 5.17 11.19 13.19
CA ASN A 154 6.06 11.08 12.04
C ASN A 154 5.40 11.50 10.71
N THR A 155 4.09 11.70 10.66
CA THR A 155 3.31 12.06 9.46
C THR A 155 2.92 13.54 9.37
N LYS A 156 2.98 14.30 10.48
CA LYS A 156 2.52 15.69 10.55
C LYS A 156 3.20 16.59 9.52
N GLY A 157 2.51 16.84 8.40
CA GLY A 157 2.95 17.70 7.30
C GLY A 157 3.89 17.03 6.29
N ARG A 158 4.13 15.72 6.39
CA ARG A 158 4.95 14.98 5.42
C ARG A 158 4.07 14.08 4.57
N SER A 159 3.84 14.48 3.32
CA SER A 159 3.06 13.71 2.35
C SER A 159 3.73 12.41 1.89
N ASP A 160 4.93 12.10 2.38
CA ASP A 160 5.72 11.01 1.85
C ASP A 160 5.59 9.72 2.67
N MET A 161 5.23 9.79 3.95
CA MET A 161 5.05 8.61 4.82
C MET A 161 3.58 8.53 5.24
N GLU A 162 2.84 7.59 4.65
CA GLU A 162 1.37 7.52 4.77
C GLU A 162 0.92 6.24 5.51
N MET A 163 -0.30 6.27 6.03
CA MET A 163 -0.95 5.06 6.54
C MET A 163 -1.18 4.03 5.42
N PRO A 164 -1.14 2.72 5.70
CA PRO A 164 -0.93 2.12 7.03
C PRO A 164 0.54 1.92 7.42
N TRP A 165 1.51 2.07 6.51
CA TRP A 165 2.93 1.85 6.82
C TRP A 165 3.48 2.80 7.89
N ALA A 166 3.02 4.05 7.89
CA ALA A 166 3.49 5.08 8.81
C ALA A 166 3.32 4.74 10.30
N ALA A 167 2.36 3.86 10.64
CA ALA A 167 2.07 3.44 12.02
C ALA A 167 2.76 2.13 12.43
N TRP A 168 3.65 1.59 11.60
CA TRP A 168 4.52 0.50 12.02
C TRP A 168 5.60 0.99 12.98
N SER A 169 6.05 0.11 13.87
CA SER A 169 7.26 0.28 14.68
C SER A 169 7.94 -1.07 14.81
N GLY A 170 9.26 -1.07 14.99
CA GLY A 170 10.03 -2.31 15.09
C GLY A 170 9.62 -3.21 16.26
N GLU A 171 9.04 -2.67 17.33
CA GLU A 171 8.44 -3.44 18.44
C GLU A 171 7.35 -4.42 17.95
N LEU A 172 6.61 -4.05 16.90
CA LEU A 172 5.60 -4.92 16.33
C LEU A 172 6.17 -6.04 15.46
N GLY A 173 7.40 -5.88 14.96
CA GLY A 173 8.02 -6.81 14.01
C GLY A 173 7.17 -7.03 12.76
N MET A 174 7.16 -8.27 12.26
CA MET A 174 6.30 -8.71 11.16
C MET A 174 5.33 -9.80 11.63
N ASN A 175 4.18 -9.89 10.97
CA ASN A 175 3.24 -11.00 11.16
C ASN A 175 3.62 -12.17 10.24
N GLY A 176 4.38 -13.13 10.79
CA GLY A 176 4.84 -14.30 10.06
C GLY A 176 3.73 -15.23 9.59
N ASP A 177 2.63 -15.32 10.35
CA ASP A 177 1.49 -16.17 9.99
C ASP A 177 0.77 -15.63 8.75
N VAL A 178 0.50 -14.32 8.72
CA VAL A 178 -0.11 -13.65 7.55
C VAL A 178 0.83 -13.68 6.34
N ALA A 179 2.13 -13.49 6.54
CA ALA A 179 3.10 -13.63 5.46
C ALA A 179 3.04 -15.03 4.84
N LYS A 180 2.98 -16.07 5.68
CA LYS A 180 2.92 -17.46 5.27
C LYS A 180 1.62 -17.79 4.56
N GLU A 181 0.49 -17.30 5.05
CA GLU A 181 -0.81 -17.49 4.44
C GLU A 181 -0.88 -16.89 3.02
N LEU A 182 -0.37 -15.66 2.84
CA LEU A 182 -0.48 -14.95 1.57
C LEU A 182 0.53 -15.38 0.51
N SER A 183 1.74 -15.75 0.93
CA SER A 183 2.82 -16.10 0.00
C SER A 183 3.03 -17.61 -0.14
N GLY A 184 2.58 -18.40 0.83
CA GLY A 184 2.79 -19.85 0.89
C GLY A 184 4.16 -20.24 1.47
N ASP A 185 4.34 -21.54 1.70
CA ASP A 185 5.48 -22.09 2.44
C ASP A 185 6.86 -21.77 1.82
N LEU A 186 6.91 -21.53 0.52
CA LEU A 186 8.16 -21.23 -0.19
C LEU A 186 8.78 -19.90 0.23
N TYR A 187 8.05 -18.99 0.87
CA TYR A 187 8.49 -17.60 1.06
C TYR A 187 8.83 -17.25 2.51
N VAL A 188 8.58 -18.15 3.46
CA VAL A 188 8.74 -17.90 4.91
C VAL A 188 9.79 -18.81 5.57
N GLN A 189 10.45 -19.69 4.81
CA GLN A 189 11.53 -20.50 5.36
C GLN A 189 12.79 -19.67 5.64
N GLY A 190 13.17 -19.64 6.93
CA GLY A 190 14.49 -19.32 7.46
C GLY A 190 15.00 -20.48 8.29
#